data_AF-A0A5E4K9N7-F1
#
_entry.id   AF-A0A5E4K9N7-F1
#
_cell.length_a   1.000
_cell.length_b   1.000
_cell.length_c   1.000
_cell.angle_alpha   90.00
_cell.angle_beta   90.00
_cell.angle_gamma   90.00
#
_symmetry.space_group_name_H-M   'P 1'
#
loop_
_entity.id
_entity.type
_entity.pdbx_description
1 polymer ?
#
loop_
_entity_poly.entity_id
_entity_poly.type
_entity_poly.pdbx_seq_one_letter_code
_entity_poly.pdbx_strand_id
1 'polypeptide(L)'
;MSIGIELFICFPVQIIVMPSFDITQKRPRINIFKIDGAYYFKQFFDDSELFRELEPFYEKQRYRFKMPTAGERNKVMKLLDRKGYDPTLVEDPAPYTVEVSKSQKYGELLKNSVESYPVRDKIVFILKDMAWVEQALATGAVVSASLKE
;
A
#
# COMPACT_ATOMS: atom_id res chain seq x y z
N MET A 1 20.16 -52.47 -37.16
CA MET A 1 20.19 -51.19 -37.89
C MET A 1 18.76 -50.67 -37.93
N SER A 2 18.53 -49.50 -37.32
CA SER A 2 17.44 -48.50 -37.46
C SER A 2 16.04 -48.91 -37.99
N ILE A 3 14.88 -48.33 -37.64
CA ILE A 3 14.31 -47.33 -36.71
C ILE A 3 12.80 -47.35 -37.04
N GLY A 4 11.92 -46.95 -36.09
CA GLY A 4 10.55 -46.46 -36.37
C GLY A 4 9.45 -47.50 -36.11
N ILE A 5 8.29 -47.19 -35.52
CA ILE A 5 7.54 -45.93 -35.49
C ILE A 5 6.50 -46.02 -34.34
N GLU A 6 6.32 -44.92 -33.61
CA GLU A 6 5.17 -44.64 -32.72
C GLU A 6 3.84 -44.70 -33.50
N LEU A 7 2.76 -45.14 -32.84
CA LEU A 7 1.61 -44.26 -32.57
C LEU A 7 0.56 -44.92 -31.66
N PHE A 8 -0.08 -44.08 -30.82
CA PHE A 8 -1.37 -44.27 -30.16
C PHE A 8 -1.37 -45.31 -29.02
N ILE A 9 -1.75 -45.06 -27.77
CA ILE A 9 -2.66 -44.09 -27.15
C ILE A 9 -2.27 -44.07 -25.67
N CYS A 10 -2.01 -42.92 -25.05
CA CYS A 10 -2.11 -42.83 -23.60
C CYS A 10 -2.42 -41.38 -23.24
N PHE A 11 -3.60 -41.15 -22.71
CA PHE A 11 -3.90 -39.97 -21.89
C PHE A 11 -3.21 -40.21 -20.54
N PRO A 12 -2.17 -39.48 -20.15
CA PRO A 12 -1.94 -39.24 -18.74
C PRO A 12 -2.72 -38.00 -18.35
N VAL A 13 -3.58 -38.17 -17.34
CA VAL A 13 -4.01 -37.09 -16.45
C VAL A 13 -2.79 -36.21 -16.19
N GLN A 14 -2.76 -35.03 -16.80
CA GLN A 14 -1.74 -34.05 -16.49
C GLN A 14 -2.04 -33.56 -15.08
N ILE A 15 -1.39 -34.19 -14.11
CA ILE A 15 -1.12 -33.60 -12.81
C ILE A 15 -0.49 -32.25 -13.15
N ILE A 16 -1.26 -31.19 -12.94
CA ILE A 16 -0.74 -29.82 -12.90
C ILE A 16 0.21 -29.84 -11.71
N VAL A 17 1.49 -30.03 -12.00
CA VAL A 17 2.56 -29.74 -11.05
C VAL A 17 2.45 -28.25 -10.81
N MET A 18 1.71 -27.89 -9.76
CA MET A 18 1.71 -26.53 -9.24
C MET A 18 3.17 -26.20 -8.96
N PRO A 19 3.77 -25.20 -9.63
CA PRO A 19 5.11 -24.79 -9.25
C PRO A 19 5.01 -24.38 -7.78
N SER A 20 5.78 -25.08 -6.93
CA SER A 20 6.02 -24.64 -5.57
C SER A 20 6.73 -23.30 -5.70
N PHE A 21 5.92 -22.25 -5.79
CA PHE A 21 6.39 -20.89 -5.73
C PHE A 21 6.88 -20.78 -4.30
N ASP A 22 8.20 -20.81 -4.15
CA ASP A 22 8.91 -20.31 -3.00
C ASP A 22 8.69 -18.78 -2.98
N ILE A 23 7.42 -18.37 -2.84
CA ILE A 23 7.07 -17.03 -2.39
C ILE A 23 7.55 -17.03 -0.94
N THR A 24 8.72 -16.48 -0.70
CA THR A 24 8.94 -15.77 0.56
C THR A 24 7.74 -14.82 0.67
N GLN A 25 6.70 -15.20 1.43
CA GLN A 25 5.43 -14.48 1.46
C GLN A 25 5.75 -13.09 1.99
N LYS A 26 6.00 -12.16 1.08
CA LYS A 26 6.44 -10.81 1.42
C LYS A 26 5.25 -10.18 2.10
N ARG A 27 5.35 -10.05 3.42
CA ARG A 27 4.30 -9.50 4.26
C ARG A 27 3.86 -8.16 3.65
N PRO A 28 2.55 -7.94 3.42
CA PRO A 28 2.06 -6.68 2.88
C PRO A 28 2.54 -5.52 3.75
N ARG A 29 3.27 -4.59 3.12
CA ARG A 29 3.86 -3.44 3.81
C ARG A 29 2.80 -2.39 4.09
N ILE A 30 2.83 -1.83 5.30
CA ILE A 30 1.96 -0.72 5.69
C ILE A 30 2.84 0.41 6.19
N ASN A 31 2.91 1.50 5.44
CA ASN A 31 3.62 2.70 5.88
C ASN A 31 2.72 3.56 6.77
N ILE A 32 3.20 3.85 7.97
CA ILE A 32 2.54 4.70 8.96
C ILE A 32 3.27 6.04 8.97
N PHE A 33 2.59 7.08 8.53
CA PHE A 33 3.14 8.42 8.38
C PHE A 33 2.92 9.26 9.64
N LYS A 34 3.96 9.94 10.10
CA LYS A 34 3.86 10.96 11.14
C LYS A 34 3.51 12.30 10.49
N ILE A 35 2.35 12.85 10.82
CA ILE A 35 1.84 14.12 10.28
C ILE A 35 1.32 14.93 11.46
N ASP A 36 1.81 16.16 11.63
CA ASP A 36 1.35 17.10 12.68
C ASP A 36 1.36 16.50 14.10
N GLY A 37 2.37 15.67 14.41
CA GLY A 37 2.51 15.01 15.71
C GLY A 37 1.63 13.78 15.93
N ALA A 38 0.69 13.49 15.05
CA ALA A 38 -0.12 12.26 15.04
C ALA A 38 0.36 11.28 13.96
N TYR A 39 -0.09 10.03 14.05
CA TYR A 39 0.27 8.97 13.11
C TYR A 39 -0.93 8.54 12.29
N TYR A 40 -0.71 8.38 10.99
CA TYR A 40 -1.75 8.08 10.01
C TYR A 40 -1.32 6.96 9.08
N PHE A 41 -2.25 6.06 8.78
CA PHE A 41 -2.10 5.14 7.66
C PHE A 41 -3.46 4.84 7.05
N LYS A 42 -3.42 4.38 5.81
CA LYS A 42 -4.60 3.94 5.08
C LYS A 42 -4.35 2.55 4.55
N GLN A 43 -5.18 1.62 5.00
CA GLN A 43 -5.19 0.26 4.49
C GLN A 43 -6.62 -0.27 4.53
N PHE A 44 -6.99 -1.02 3.50
CA PHE A 44 -8.23 -1.78 3.51
C PHE A 44 -7.92 -3.18 4.02
N PHE A 45 -8.70 -3.64 5.00
CA PHE A 45 -8.57 -4.97 5.59
C PHE A 45 -9.81 -5.80 5.23
N ASP A 46 -9.59 -6.95 4.60
CA ASP A 46 -10.64 -7.95 4.37
C ASP A 46 -10.97 -8.75 5.65
N ASP A 47 -10.00 -8.85 6.57
CA ASP A 47 -10.18 -9.52 7.87
C ASP A 47 -11.05 -8.66 8.80
N SER A 48 -12.32 -9.05 8.94
CA SER A 48 -13.27 -8.33 9.79
C SER A 48 -12.87 -8.31 11.27
N GLU A 49 -12.16 -9.34 11.76
CA GLU A 49 -11.67 -9.39 13.14
C GLU A 49 -10.59 -8.33 13.38
N LEU A 50 -9.58 -8.25 12.50
CA LEU A 50 -8.56 -7.22 12.53
C LEU A 50 -9.17 -5.81 12.43
N PHE A 51 -10.14 -5.63 11.54
CA PHE A 51 -10.82 -4.34 11.44
C PHE A 51 -11.52 -3.96 12.74
N ARG A 52 -12.19 -4.89 13.43
CA ARG A 52 -12.83 -4.63 14.73
C ARG A 52 -11.82 -4.26 15.82
N GLU A 53 -10.64 -4.90 15.84
CA GLU A 53 -9.56 -4.52 16.77
C GLU A 53 -9.00 -3.11 16.47
N LEU A 54 -8.98 -2.70 15.20
CA LEU A 54 -8.50 -1.39 14.76
C LEU A 54 -9.58 -0.30 14.69
N GLU A 55 -10.86 -0.65 14.78
CA GLU A 55 -12.01 0.27 14.71
C GLU A 55 -11.88 1.48 15.64
N PRO A 56 -11.38 1.35 16.90
CA PRO A 56 -11.19 2.51 17.78
C PRO A 56 -10.26 3.59 17.22
N PHE A 57 -9.34 3.21 16.33
CA PHE A 57 -8.40 4.13 15.68
C PHE A 57 -8.88 4.60 14.30
N TYR A 58 -10.02 4.11 13.82
CA TYR A 58 -10.51 4.38 12.47
C TYR A 58 -11.34 5.66 12.39
N GLU A 59 -10.86 6.65 11.62
CA GLU A 59 -11.53 7.91 11.36
C GLU A 59 -12.48 7.77 10.17
N LYS A 60 -13.75 7.44 10.45
CA LYS A 60 -14.80 7.19 9.44
C LYS A 60 -15.00 8.35 8.44
N GLN A 61 -14.79 9.60 8.88
CA GLN A 61 -14.94 10.78 8.01
C GLN A 61 -13.89 10.86 6.90
N ARG A 62 -12.68 10.36 7.15
CA ARG A 62 -11.54 10.45 6.24
C ARG A 62 -11.04 9.09 5.75
N TYR A 63 -11.74 8.01 6.12
CA TYR A 63 -11.43 6.63 5.73
C TYR A 63 -9.96 6.25 5.99
N ARG A 64 -9.42 6.68 7.13
CA ARG A 64 -8.02 6.50 7.52
C ARG A 64 -7.92 6.16 9.00
N PHE A 65 -6.83 5.52 9.40
CA PHE A 65 -6.55 5.29 10.81
C PHE A 65 -5.72 6.44 11.37
N LYS A 66 -6.11 6.93 12.54
CA LYS A 66 -5.43 8.01 13.27
C LYS A 66 -5.03 7.50 14.64
N MET A 67 -3.74 7.59 14.95
CA MET A 67 -3.22 7.32 16.28
C MET A 67 -2.60 8.60 16.83
N PRO A 68 -3.23 9.27 17.81
CA PRO A 68 -2.71 10.53 18.35
C PRO A 68 -1.44 10.35 19.17
N THR A 69 -1.20 9.18 19.77
CA THR A 69 -0.02 8.93 20.61
C THR A 69 0.91 7.85 20.06
N ALA A 70 2.20 7.94 20.42
CA ALA A 70 3.19 6.91 20.09
C ALA A 70 2.85 5.55 20.72
N GLY A 71 2.22 5.55 21.90
CA GLY A 71 1.78 4.34 22.59
C GLY A 71 0.70 3.57 21.80
N GLU A 72 -0.31 4.28 21.29
CA GLU A 72 -1.35 3.68 20.43
C GLU A 72 -0.78 3.19 19.12
N ARG A 73 0.09 3.99 18.47
CA ARG A 73 0.80 3.58 17.26
C ARG A 73 1.58 2.29 17.47
N ASN A 74 2.27 2.13 18.61
CA ASN A 74 2.99 0.90 18.92
C ASN A 74 2.07 -0.32 19.09
N LYS A 75 0.90 -0.13 19.72
CA LYS A 75 -0.12 -1.19 19.83
C LYS A 75 -0.59 -1.64 18.44
N VAL A 76 -0.91 -0.68 17.57
CA VAL A 76 -1.33 -0.95 16.18
C VAL A 76 -0.24 -1.67 15.39
N MET A 77 1.02 -1.23 15.49
CA MET A 77 2.13 -1.91 14.81
C MET A 77 2.28 -3.37 15.25
N LYS A 78 2.22 -3.64 16.56
CA LYS A 78 2.28 -5.02 17.07
C LYS A 78 1.11 -5.87 16.58
N LEU A 79 -0.08 -5.28 16.51
CA LEU A 79 -1.27 -5.96 16.00
C LEU A 79 -1.12 -6.33 14.52
N LEU A 80 -0.64 -5.39 13.71
CA LEU A 80 -0.36 -5.60 12.28
C LEU A 80 0.72 -6.66 12.05
N ASP A 81 1.82 -6.61 12.81
CA ASP A 81 2.89 -7.61 12.73
C ASP A 81 2.37 -9.02 13.09
N ARG A 82 1.59 -9.14 14.17
CA ARG A 82 0.96 -10.42 14.58
C ARG A 82 0.02 -10.99 13.51
N LYS A 83 -0.59 -10.12 12.71
CA LYS A 83 -1.51 -10.47 11.61
C LYS A 83 -0.79 -10.67 10.27
N GLY A 84 0.55 -10.62 10.25
CA GLY A 84 1.34 -10.91 9.06
C GLY A 84 1.57 -9.71 8.14
N TYR A 85 1.32 -8.49 8.61
CA TYR A 85 1.69 -7.26 7.90
C TYR A 85 3.09 -6.79 8.32
N ASP A 86 3.73 -5.97 7.49
CA ASP A 86 5.00 -5.32 7.81
C ASP A 86 4.78 -3.80 8.02
N PRO A 87 4.45 -3.37 9.26
CA PRO A 87 4.24 -1.95 9.53
C PRO A 87 5.59 -1.23 9.62
N THR A 88 5.79 -0.23 8.75
CA THR A 88 6.98 0.63 8.75
C THR A 88 6.58 2.04 9.18
N LEU A 89 7.29 2.61 10.17
CA LEU A 89 7.13 4.02 10.50
C LEU A 89 7.87 4.88 9.47
N VAL A 90 7.18 5.88 8.95
CA VAL A 90 7.74 6.96 8.16
C VAL A 90 7.59 8.26 8.94
N GLU A 91 8.70 8.79 9.47
CA GLU A 91 8.68 10.08 10.20
C GLU A 91 8.58 11.27 9.26
N ASP A 92 9.19 11.16 8.07
CA ASP A 92 9.20 12.21 7.07
C ASP A 92 8.32 11.80 5.88
N PRO A 93 7.13 12.39 5.70
CA PRO A 93 6.25 12.08 4.58
C PRO A 93 6.67 12.76 3.27
N ALA A 94 7.64 13.69 3.28
CA ALA A 94 8.08 14.43 2.11
C ALA A 94 8.45 13.55 0.89
N PRO A 95 9.24 12.45 1.02
CA PRO A 95 9.55 11.59 -0.12
C PRO A 95 8.33 10.86 -0.71
N TYR A 96 7.24 10.76 0.05
CA TYR A 96 5.98 10.17 -0.38
C TYR A 96 4.96 11.21 -0.88
N THR A 97 5.34 12.48 -0.87
CA THR A 97 4.45 13.59 -1.21
C THR A 97 4.64 13.99 -2.67
N VAL A 98 3.54 13.97 -3.43
CA VAL A 98 3.52 14.36 -4.83
C VAL A 98 2.46 15.42 -5.08
N GLU A 99 2.76 16.34 -5.98
CA GLU A 99 1.84 17.35 -6.49
C GLU A 99 1.34 16.97 -7.87
N VAL A 100 0.03 17.04 -8.07
CA VAL A 100 -0.63 16.76 -9.35
C VAL A 100 -1.54 17.93 -9.72
N SER A 101 -1.55 18.34 -10.98
CA SER A 101 -2.47 19.38 -11.46
C SER A 101 -3.92 18.87 -11.44
N LYS A 102 -4.87 19.74 -11.08
CA LYS A 102 -6.31 19.40 -11.03
C LYS A 102 -6.88 18.89 -12.36
N SER A 103 -6.24 19.23 -13.48
CA SER A 103 -6.63 18.83 -14.82
C SER A 103 -6.20 17.41 -15.21
N GLN A 104 -5.29 16.78 -14.46
CA GLN A 104 -4.81 15.43 -14.75
C GLN A 104 -5.73 14.36 -14.15
N LYS A 105 -5.69 13.13 -14.67
CA LYS A 105 -6.40 11.99 -14.06
C LYS A 105 -5.61 11.48 -12.85
N TYR A 106 -6.09 11.77 -11.65
CA TYR A 106 -5.46 11.35 -10.37
C TYR A 106 -6.32 10.37 -9.55
N GLY A 107 -7.37 9.78 -10.14
CA GLY A 107 -8.28 8.89 -9.42
C GLY A 107 -7.61 7.66 -8.80
N GLU A 108 -6.58 7.11 -9.46
CA GLU A 108 -5.80 5.98 -8.94
C GLU A 108 -4.87 6.40 -7.79
N LEU A 109 -4.31 7.62 -7.86
CA LEU A 109 -3.49 8.20 -6.80
C LEU A 109 -4.33 8.46 -5.55
N LEU A 110 -5.56 8.95 -5.69
CA LEU A 110 -6.49 9.18 -4.58
C LEU A 110 -6.81 7.90 -3.80
N LYS A 111 -6.94 6.76 -4.50
CA LYS A 111 -7.16 5.46 -3.83
C LYS A 111 -5.95 5.07 -3.00
N ASN A 112 -4.74 5.36 -3.50
CA ASN A 112 -3.48 4.98 -2.88
C ASN A 112 -2.82 6.11 -2.06
N SER A 113 -3.52 7.22 -1.83
CA SER A 113 -3.08 8.29 -0.95
C SER A 113 -3.61 8.11 0.46
N VAL A 114 -2.73 8.28 1.44
CA VAL A 114 -3.06 8.37 2.87
C VAL A 114 -3.73 9.70 3.17
N GLU A 115 -3.24 10.77 2.55
CA GLU A 115 -3.76 12.12 2.70
C GLU A 115 -3.74 12.85 1.36
N SER A 116 -4.73 13.71 1.12
CA SER A 116 -4.75 14.58 -0.04
C SER A 116 -5.38 15.92 0.30
N TYR A 117 -4.78 17.02 -0.16
CA TYR A 117 -5.33 18.35 0.03
C TYR A 117 -5.09 19.24 -1.20
N PRO A 118 -6.09 20.01 -1.64
CA PRO A 118 -5.94 20.92 -2.77
C PRO A 118 -5.10 22.14 -2.38
N VAL A 119 -4.15 22.52 -3.23
CA VAL A 119 -3.29 23.71 -3.07
C VAL A 119 -3.34 24.53 -4.36
N ARG A 120 -4.00 25.69 -4.33
CA ARG A 120 -4.18 26.59 -5.49
C ARG A 120 -4.76 25.84 -6.70
N ASP A 121 -3.97 25.63 -7.75
CA ASP A 121 -4.34 24.90 -8.97
C ASP A 121 -3.90 23.42 -8.98
N LYS A 122 -3.23 22.99 -7.91
CA LYS A 122 -2.71 21.65 -7.74
C LYS A 122 -3.42 20.92 -6.62
N ILE A 123 -3.15 19.63 -6.52
CA ILE A 123 -3.54 18.75 -5.42
C ILE A 123 -2.27 18.06 -4.93
N VAL A 124 -2.03 18.15 -3.63
CA VAL A 124 -0.94 17.45 -2.96
C VAL A 124 -1.48 16.12 -2.47
N PHE A 125 -0.74 15.04 -2.72
CA PHE A 125 -1.03 13.69 -2.28
C PHE A 125 0.13 13.14 -1.47
N ILE A 126 -0.15 12.62 -0.27
CA ILE A 126 0.78 11.79 0.49
C ILE A 126 0.43 10.35 0.16
N LEU A 127 1.31 9.69 -0.59
CA LEU A 127 1.10 8.33 -1.09
C LEU A 127 1.50 7.28 -0.06
N LYS A 128 0.85 6.12 -0.14
CA LYS A 128 1.11 5.02 0.80
C LYS A 128 2.42 4.28 0.53
N ASP A 129 2.96 4.31 -0.70
CA ASP A 129 4.17 3.57 -1.11
C ASP A 129 4.99 4.35 -2.15
N MET A 130 6.30 4.09 -2.18
CA MET A 130 7.22 4.68 -3.17
C MET A 130 6.89 4.27 -4.61
N ALA A 131 6.39 3.05 -4.83
CA ALA A 131 5.98 2.61 -6.17
C ALA A 131 4.88 3.52 -6.75
N TRP A 132 3.98 4.03 -5.90
CA TRP A 132 2.97 4.99 -6.32
C TRP A 132 3.57 6.37 -6.58
N VAL A 133 4.62 6.76 -5.87
CA VAL A 133 5.36 8.01 -6.13
C VAL A 133 5.96 7.95 -7.53
N GLU A 134 6.68 6.88 -7.86
CA GLU A 134 7.26 6.67 -9.18
C GLU A 134 6.20 6.68 -10.29
N GLN A 135 5.07 6.00 -10.06
CA GLN A 135 3.94 6.00 -11.00
C GLN A 135 3.33 7.40 -11.18
N ALA A 136 3.21 8.17 -10.09
CA ALA A 136 2.72 9.54 -10.16
C ALA A 136 3.67 10.41 -10.99
N LEU A 137 4.99 10.29 -10.76
CA LEU A 137 6.01 11.00 -11.53
C LEU A 137 5.95 10.63 -13.03
N ALA A 138 5.76 9.35 -13.34
CA ALA A 138 5.57 8.88 -14.72
C ALA A 138 4.31 9.46 -15.39
N THR A 139 3.29 9.81 -14.59
CA THR A 139 2.04 10.42 -15.07
C THR A 139 2.13 11.94 -15.19
N GLY A 140 3.25 12.55 -14.78
CA GLY A 140 3.46 14.01 -14.81
C GLY A 140 3.17 14.71 -13.48
N ALA A 141 3.16 13.97 -12.36
CA ALA A 141 3.26 14.56 -11.03
C ALA A 141 4.67 15.09 -10.79
N VAL A 142 4.82 15.97 -9.80
CA VAL A 142 6.12 16.44 -9.32
C VAL A 142 6.29 16.10 -7.84
N VAL A 143 7.49 15.68 -7.42
CA VAL A 143 7.78 15.46 -6.00
C VAL A 143 7.66 16.81 -5.28
N SER A 144 6.83 16.87 -4.24
CA SER A 144 6.78 18.04 -3.38
C SER A 144 7.76 17.83 -2.23
N ALA A 145 8.96 18.40 -2.37
CA ALA A 145 9.94 18.43 -1.29
C ALA A 145 9.62 19.49 -0.22
N SER A 146 8.52 20.25 -0.39
CA SER A 146 8.21 21.41 0.44
C SER A 146 6.99 21.18 1.33
N LEU A 147 7.24 20.63 2.52
CA LEU A 147 6.49 21.02 3.71
C LEU A 147 7.30 22.12 4.45
N LYS A 148 7.42 23.29 3.81
CA LYS A 148 7.84 24.57 4.37
C LYS A 148 7.07 25.62 3.55
N GLU A 149 6.26 26.52 4.10
CA GLU A 149 6.21 27.19 5.41
C GLU A 149 4.76 27.46 5.82
#